data_AF-G0WBS2-F1
#
_entry.id   AF-G0WBS2-F1
#
_cell.length_a   1.000
_cell.length_b   1.000
_cell.length_c   1.000
_cell.angle_alpha   90.00
_cell.angle_beta   90.00
_cell.angle_gamma   90.00
#
_symmetry.space_group_name_H-M   'P 1'
#
loop_
_entity.id
_entity.type
_entity.pdbx_description
1 polymer ?
#
loop_
_entity_poly.entity_id
_entity_poly.type
_entity_poly.pdbx_seq_one_letter_code
_entity_poly.pdbx_strand_id
1 'polypeptide(L)'
;MSTPLTPLHPDANEQLDINSINELNDDDINDLDLNPDLDNLTDTTSNNNTESINPSPSPLQTTPIKTTTTTSKRPLTFTEDDEIFDDVDDFKPRINIGSPFSSNVSLPIHQQQQNATPSHNNGIVPKSKPKPRRLSMSQQSRFIMYCDNELMQIQRKFVQSQGLNSENGYESLVPLLKDLKTLVDFIWYSIDNSNPHTDYLLKTPRSNEYIPSSPEDNNNNSAKISTYFGQTSYLIKIADDLLDYIEKFKISNDDQVVKIFKFLFILDKIFIRLLNGQIPGGHKMNLTDAVRLCGIAERTRMKLPIFFESQNIHGYHYEVSKIYEETLDKCGN
;
A
#
# COMPACT_ATOMS: atom_id res chain seq x y z
N MET A 1 2.65 12.29 -48.43
CA MET A 1 3.10 11.15 -47.60
C MET A 1 2.25 9.95 -47.99
N SER A 2 2.84 8.95 -48.63
CA SER A 2 2.14 7.72 -49.05
C SER A 2 2.00 6.82 -47.82
N THR A 3 0.78 6.44 -47.45
CA THR A 3 0.55 5.47 -46.38
C THR A 3 1.09 4.09 -46.81
N PRO A 4 1.81 3.37 -45.95
CA PRO A 4 2.29 2.03 -46.28
C PRO A 4 1.12 1.06 -46.44
N LEU A 5 1.23 0.15 -47.41
CA LEU A 5 0.23 -0.87 -47.66
C LEU A 5 0.29 -1.93 -46.55
N THR A 6 -0.85 -2.27 -45.96
CA THR A 6 -0.94 -3.33 -44.94
C THR A 6 -0.58 -4.69 -45.55
N PRO A 7 0.25 -5.52 -44.90
CA PRO A 7 0.59 -6.85 -45.40
C PRO A 7 -0.65 -7.74 -45.52
N LEU A 8 -0.71 -8.54 -46.60
CA LEU A 8 -1.77 -9.54 -46.77
C LEU A 8 -1.56 -10.69 -45.79
N HIS A 9 -2.64 -11.14 -45.14
CA HIS A 9 -2.56 -12.30 -44.24
C HIS A 9 -2.48 -13.59 -45.07
N PRO A 10 -1.64 -14.58 -44.68
CA PRO A 10 -1.58 -15.88 -45.34
C PRO A 10 -2.90 -16.66 -45.20
N ASP A 11 -3.20 -17.49 -46.19
CA ASP A 11 -4.39 -18.34 -46.24
C ASP A 11 -4.25 -19.58 -45.33
N ALA A 12 -5.37 -20.23 -45.02
CA ALA A 12 -5.46 -21.32 -44.01
C ALA A 12 -4.52 -22.52 -44.21
N ASN A 13 -3.97 -22.72 -45.41
CA ASN A 13 -3.09 -23.84 -45.75
C ASN A 13 -1.69 -23.40 -46.22
N GLU A 14 -1.34 -22.13 -46.05
CA GLU A 14 -0.05 -21.59 -46.45
C GLU A 14 0.98 -21.74 -45.33
N GLN A 15 2.02 -22.53 -45.57
CA GLN A 15 3.07 -22.76 -44.59
C GLN A 15 4.12 -21.66 -44.69
N LEU A 16 4.17 -20.80 -43.67
CA LEU A 16 5.11 -19.68 -43.60
C LEU A 16 6.56 -20.20 -43.50
N ASP A 17 7.41 -19.74 -44.41
CA ASP A 17 8.85 -19.96 -44.32
C ASP A 17 9.45 -19.06 -43.24
N ILE A 18 9.55 -19.61 -42.04
CA ILE A 18 10.09 -18.97 -40.83
C ILE A 18 11.53 -18.47 -40.98
N ASN A 19 12.28 -18.91 -42.00
CA ASN A 19 13.64 -18.43 -42.27
C ASN A 19 13.66 -17.09 -43.02
N SER A 20 12.51 -16.64 -43.52
CA SER A 20 12.36 -15.39 -44.29
C SER A 20 11.79 -14.24 -43.44
N ILE A 21 11.62 -14.44 -42.12
CA ILE A 21 11.18 -13.39 -41.20
C ILE A 21 12.41 -12.50 -40.92
N ASN A 22 12.37 -11.25 -41.38
CA ASN A 22 13.36 -10.26 -40.96
C ASN A 22 13.20 -10.05 -39.45
N GLU A 23 14.21 -10.44 -38.67
CA GLU A 23 14.32 -10.05 -37.28
C GLU A 23 14.36 -8.52 -37.21
N LEU A 24 13.56 -7.94 -36.31
CA LEU A 24 13.59 -6.50 -36.07
C LEU A 24 14.98 -6.18 -35.50
N ASN A 25 15.66 -5.18 -36.08
CA ASN A 25 16.94 -4.75 -35.54
C ASN A 25 16.72 -4.12 -34.17
N ASP A 26 17.70 -4.26 -33.27
CA ASP A 26 17.63 -3.69 -31.92
C ASP A 26 17.40 -2.17 -31.94
N ASP A 27 17.85 -1.49 -32.99
CA ASP A 27 17.61 -0.06 -33.20
C ASP A 27 16.12 0.26 -33.49
N ASP A 28 15.41 -0.59 -34.24
CA ASP A 28 13.98 -0.42 -34.54
C ASP A 28 13.11 -0.64 -33.28
N ILE A 29 13.59 -1.46 -32.33
CA ILE A 29 12.93 -1.71 -31.04
C ILE A 29 13.12 -0.51 -30.11
N ASN A 30 14.26 0.17 -30.17
CA ASN A 30 14.57 1.34 -29.36
C ASN A 30 13.82 2.60 -29.82
N ASP A 31 13.50 2.71 -31.10
CA ASP A 31 12.69 3.80 -31.67
C ASP A 31 11.17 3.65 -31.41
N LEU A 32 10.76 2.55 -30.76
CA LEU A 32 9.35 2.30 -30.44
C LEU A 32 8.94 3.10 -29.18
N ASP A 33 8.42 4.31 -29.39
CA ASP A 33 7.83 5.10 -28.30
C ASP A 33 6.54 4.44 -27.80
N LEU A 34 6.63 3.79 -26.63
CA LEU A 34 5.53 3.09 -25.97
C LEU A 34 4.58 4.04 -25.20
N ASN A 35 4.83 5.35 -25.22
CA ASN A 35 4.02 6.37 -24.53
C ASN A 35 3.69 7.58 -25.43
N PRO A 36 2.90 7.42 -26.51
CA PRO A 36 2.59 8.51 -27.45
C PRO A 36 1.77 9.68 -26.85
N ASP A 37 1.32 9.57 -25.60
CA ASP A 37 0.50 10.58 -24.92
C ASP A 37 1.31 11.55 -24.03
N LEU A 38 2.66 11.45 -23.96
CA LEU A 38 3.48 12.34 -23.14
C LEU A 38 3.94 13.65 -23.82
N ASP A 39 3.78 13.78 -25.14
CA ASP A 39 4.35 14.90 -25.92
C ASP A 39 3.44 16.14 -26.08
N ASN A 40 2.38 16.29 -25.28
CA ASN A 40 1.49 17.46 -25.33
C ASN A 40 1.55 18.39 -24.11
N LEU A 41 2.59 18.29 -23.28
CA LEU A 41 2.75 19.18 -22.13
C LEU A 41 4.19 19.72 -21.97
N THR A 42 4.78 20.26 -23.03
CA THR A 42 5.82 21.28 -22.85
C THR A 42 5.68 22.39 -23.89
N ASP A 43 5.03 23.49 -23.50
CA ASP A 43 5.29 24.79 -24.10
C ASP A 43 5.96 25.69 -23.06
N THR A 44 7.24 25.94 -23.35
CA THR A 44 7.98 27.19 -23.13
C THR A 44 8.14 27.73 -21.70
N THR A 45 9.36 27.60 -21.16
CA THR A 45 10.29 28.74 -21.13
C THR A 45 11.70 28.31 -20.72
N SER A 46 12.58 28.33 -21.70
CA SER A 46 14.03 28.35 -21.54
C SER A 46 14.46 29.54 -20.70
N ASN A 47 15.43 29.36 -19.81
CA ASN A 47 16.61 30.23 -19.85
C ASN A 47 17.83 29.58 -19.19
N ASN A 48 18.91 29.69 -19.96
CA ASN A 48 20.26 29.22 -19.70
C ASN A 48 20.89 29.93 -18.50
N ASN A 49 21.75 29.24 -17.75
CA ASN A 49 23.20 29.47 -17.81
C ASN A 49 23.97 28.59 -16.82
N THR A 50 24.97 27.92 -17.39
CA THR A 50 26.21 27.41 -16.84
C THR A 50 26.88 28.30 -15.79
N GLU A 51 27.44 27.72 -14.73
CA GLU A 51 28.89 27.74 -14.49
C GLU A 51 29.32 26.82 -13.34
N SER A 52 30.35 26.04 -13.64
CA SER A 52 31.15 25.16 -12.80
C SER A 52 31.96 25.93 -11.75
N ILE A 53 32.29 25.33 -10.59
CA ILE A 53 33.61 25.41 -9.92
C ILE A 53 33.64 24.37 -8.77
N ASN A 54 34.61 23.45 -8.86
CA ASN A 54 35.24 22.72 -7.74
C ASN A 54 36.61 23.40 -7.53
N PRO A 55 37.21 23.45 -6.30
CA PRO A 55 38.02 22.31 -5.86
C PRO A 55 38.17 22.08 -4.32
N SER A 56 38.58 20.84 -3.99
CA SER A 56 39.13 20.26 -2.73
C SER A 56 40.33 21.06 -2.12
N PRO A 57 40.96 20.80 -0.92
CA PRO A 57 41.10 19.52 -0.18
C PRO A 57 41.25 19.54 1.39
N SER A 58 41.37 18.33 1.98
CA SER A 58 41.51 17.88 3.40
C SER A 58 42.80 18.33 4.15
N PRO A 59 43.01 18.05 5.48
CA PRO A 59 43.55 16.73 5.94
C PRO A 59 43.29 16.22 7.41
N LEU A 60 43.37 14.88 7.56
CA LEU A 60 43.85 13.95 8.63
C LEU A 60 43.88 14.29 10.15
N GLN A 61 43.49 13.29 10.99
CA GLN A 61 44.33 12.57 12.00
C GLN A 61 43.53 11.44 12.73
N THR A 62 43.84 10.16 12.49
CA THR A 62 44.56 9.15 13.34
C THR A 62 43.88 8.62 14.63
N THR A 63 43.88 7.27 14.70
CA THR A 63 43.37 6.34 15.72
C THR A 63 44.30 6.23 16.97
N PRO A 64 43.92 5.48 18.04
CA PRO A 64 44.28 4.06 18.10
C PRO A 64 43.28 3.09 18.79
N ILE A 65 43.49 1.82 18.45
CA ILE A 65 42.79 0.58 18.80
C ILE A 65 42.99 0.16 20.27
N LYS A 66 41.99 -0.50 20.88
CA LYS A 66 42.21 -1.60 21.84
C LYS A 66 41.07 -2.63 21.82
N THR A 67 41.46 -3.88 21.60
CA THR A 67 40.70 -5.12 21.61
C THR A 67 40.45 -5.63 23.02
N THR A 68 39.26 -6.18 23.29
CA THR A 68 39.05 -7.39 24.14
C THR A 68 37.66 -7.97 23.91
N THR A 69 37.63 -9.27 23.62
CA THR A 69 36.51 -10.21 23.66
C THR A 69 35.87 -10.28 25.05
N THR A 70 34.52 -10.24 25.14
CA THR A 70 33.70 -11.12 26.02
C THR A 70 32.21 -10.87 25.81
N THR A 71 31.46 -11.97 25.70
CA THR A 71 30.00 -12.13 25.81
C THR A 71 29.38 -11.34 26.96
N SER A 72 28.32 -10.56 26.72
CA SER A 72 27.29 -10.22 27.71
C SER A 72 26.03 -9.61 27.07
N LYS A 73 24.88 -10.08 27.55
CA LYS A 73 23.53 -9.56 27.29
C LYS A 73 23.30 -8.22 28.02
N ARG A 74 22.55 -7.29 27.39
CA ARG A 74 21.69 -6.18 27.92
C ARG A 74 21.95 -4.84 27.18
N PRO A 75 21.12 -3.79 27.37
CA PRO A 75 19.66 -3.68 27.37
C PRO A 75 19.19 -2.54 26.41
N LEU A 76 17.88 -2.40 26.18
CA LEU A 76 17.32 -1.21 25.51
C LEU A 76 17.55 0.04 26.39
N THR A 77 18.24 1.03 25.84
CA THR A 77 18.16 2.44 26.25
C THR A 77 17.66 3.22 25.05
N PHE A 78 16.42 3.70 25.15
CA PHE A 78 15.88 4.74 24.28
C PHE A 78 16.61 6.05 24.60
N THR A 79 17.21 6.68 23.61
CA THR A 79 17.67 8.07 23.67
C THR A 79 16.70 8.93 22.86
N GLU A 80 16.30 10.04 23.46
CA GLU A 80 15.24 10.98 23.09
C GLU A 80 15.65 11.95 21.96
N ASP A 81 16.23 11.46 20.86
CA ASP A 81 16.80 12.35 19.80
C ASP A 81 16.14 12.20 18.40
N ASP A 82 14.93 11.62 18.29
CA ASP A 82 14.21 11.51 17.00
C ASP A 82 13.10 12.59 16.80
N GLU A 83 13.06 13.66 17.59
CA GLU A 83 12.15 14.82 17.42
C GLU A 83 12.61 15.83 16.34
N ILE A 84 13.00 15.40 15.13
CA ILE A 84 13.57 16.31 14.11
C ILE A 84 12.78 16.44 12.80
N PHE A 85 11.62 15.78 12.61
CA PHE A 85 10.85 15.92 11.36
C PHE A 85 9.36 16.17 11.50
N ASP A 86 8.96 17.06 12.42
CA ASP A 86 7.57 17.53 12.51
C ASP A 86 7.49 19.07 12.45
N ASP A 87 7.83 19.65 11.29
CA ASP A 87 7.36 20.99 10.94
C ASP A 87 5.93 20.89 10.37
N VAL A 88 4.99 20.74 11.31
CA VAL A 88 3.54 20.60 11.11
C VAL A 88 2.87 21.83 10.45
N ASP A 89 3.63 22.88 10.17
CA ASP A 89 3.14 24.16 9.67
C ASP A 89 3.22 24.32 8.14
N ASP A 90 4.00 23.50 7.44
CA ASP A 90 4.14 23.58 5.97
C ASP A 90 2.98 22.94 5.18
N PHE A 91 2.09 22.20 5.87
CA PHE A 91 0.93 21.53 5.25
C PHE A 91 -0.43 22.15 5.55
N LYS A 92 -0.47 23.40 6.05
CA LYS A 92 -1.73 24.14 6.14
C LYS A 92 -2.09 24.72 4.77
N PRO A 93 -3.24 24.36 4.16
CA PRO A 93 -3.64 24.93 2.88
C PRO A 93 -3.88 26.44 3.03
N ARG A 94 -2.98 27.26 2.47
CA ARG A 94 -3.11 28.74 2.43
C ARG A 94 -4.02 29.18 1.28
N ILE A 95 -5.21 28.63 1.19
CA ILE A 95 -6.20 29.08 0.20
C ILE A 95 -7.51 29.40 0.91
N ASN A 96 -7.71 30.69 1.17
CA ASN A 96 -9.02 31.26 1.49
C ASN A 96 -9.89 31.22 0.23
N ILE A 97 -10.46 30.05 -0.09
CA ILE A 97 -11.45 29.93 -1.17
C ILE A 97 -12.81 30.26 -0.55
N GLY A 98 -13.10 31.56 -0.48
CA GLY A 98 -14.46 32.04 -0.49
C GLY A 98 -15.11 31.61 -1.80
N SER A 99 -15.66 30.40 -1.83
CA SER A 99 -16.45 29.90 -2.95
C SER A 99 -17.77 30.68 -3.00
N PRO A 100 -18.13 31.30 -4.14
CA PRO A 100 -19.38 32.05 -4.28
C PRO A 100 -20.64 31.15 -4.31
N PHE A 101 -20.50 29.83 -4.12
CA PHE A 101 -21.60 28.87 -4.04
C PHE A 101 -21.85 28.28 -2.63
N SER A 102 -21.12 28.73 -1.61
CA SER A 102 -21.45 28.40 -0.22
C SER A 102 -22.57 29.30 0.28
N SER A 103 -23.81 28.83 0.14
CA SER A 103 -25.04 29.47 0.60
C SER A 103 -25.13 29.53 2.13
N ASN A 104 -24.39 30.46 2.75
CA ASN A 104 -24.72 31.00 4.06
C ASN A 104 -25.76 32.12 3.95
N VAL A 105 -26.77 31.95 3.09
CA VAL A 105 -27.91 32.87 3.01
C VAL A 105 -29.06 32.28 3.82
N SER A 106 -29.15 32.73 5.06
CA SER A 106 -30.36 32.58 5.88
C SER A 106 -31.49 33.36 5.19
N LEU A 107 -32.45 32.66 4.59
CA LEU A 107 -33.71 33.27 4.15
C LEU A 107 -34.44 33.82 5.38
N PRO A 108 -34.84 35.11 5.43
CA PRO A 108 -35.66 35.62 6.51
C PRO A 108 -37.06 35.02 6.41
N ILE A 109 -37.37 34.07 7.30
CA ILE A 109 -38.72 33.60 7.55
C ILE A 109 -39.52 34.80 8.08
N HIS A 110 -40.60 35.10 7.35
CA HIS A 110 -41.52 36.19 7.61
C HIS A 110 -42.15 36.06 9.02
N GLN A 111 -42.27 37.22 9.66
CA GLN A 111 -42.78 37.42 11.01
C GLN A 111 -44.25 37.02 11.15
N GLN A 112 -44.58 36.31 12.24
CA GLN A 112 -45.75 36.56 13.08
C GLN A 112 -45.56 35.82 14.43
N GLN A 113 -45.24 36.57 15.50
CA GLN A 113 -46.01 36.70 16.76
C GLN A 113 -46.23 35.36 17.51
N GLN A 114 -45.79 35.11 18.75
CA GLN A 114 -45.83 35.95 19.96
C GLN A 114 -45.17 35.20 21.16
N ASN A 115 -44.62 35.97 22.12
CA ASN A 115 -44.54 35.74 23.58
C ASN A 115 -43.42 34.88 24.22
N ALA A 116 -42.42 35.61 24.75
CA ALA A 116 -41.80 35.56 26.09
C ALA A 116 -41.47 34.22 26.80
N THR A 117 -40.18 33.99 27.06
CA THR A 117 -39.52 34.09 28.40
C THR A 117 -37.99 33.97 28.26
N PRO A 118 -37.16 34.66 29.08
CA PRO A 118 -35.71 34.48 29.10
C PRO A 118 -35.25 33.75 30.38
N SER A 119 -34.51 32.64 30.27
CA SER A 119 -33.32 32.37 31.12
C SER A 119 -32.65 31.03 30.84
N HIS A 120 -31.31 31.09 30.78
CA HIS A 120 -30.33 30.09 31.25
C HIS A 120 -30.38 28.66 30.67
N ASN A 121 -29.44 28.34 29.77
CA ASN A 121 -28.22 27.63 30.19
C ASN A 121 -27.28 27.32 29.01
N ASN A 122 -25.99 27.39 29.32
CA ASN A 122 -24.87 26.96 28.51
C ASN A 122 -25.10 25.58 27.89
N GLY A 123 -24.94 25.49 26.57
CA GLY A 123 -24.83 24.25 25.84
C GLY A 123 -23.94 24.47 24.64
N ILE A 124 -22.62 24.41 24.84
CA ILE A 124 -21.67 24.22 23.75
C ILE A 124 -22.05 22.88 23.11
N VAL A 125 -22.79 22.93 22.01
CA VAL A 125 -23.10 21.75 21.21
C VAL A 125 -21.76 21.20 20.72
N PRO A 126 -21.35 19.98 21.09
CA PRO A 126 -20.13 19.43 20.55
C PRO A 126 -20.31 19.30 19.04
N LYS A 127 -19.44 19.96 18.26
CA LYS A 127 -19.32 19.77 16.82
C LYS A 127 -19.34 18.27 16.55
N SER A 128 -20.40 17.77 15.94
CA SER A 128 -20.51 16.36 15.60
C SER A 128 -19.32 16.01 14.72
N LYS A 129 -18.51 15.04 15.17
CA LYS A 129 -17.37 14.55 14.40
C LYS A 129 -17.89 14.19 12.99
N PRO A 130 -17.17 14.57 11.91
CA PRO A 130 -17.60 14.25 10.56
C PRO A 130 -17.79 12.74 10.46
N LYS A 131 -19.03 12.31 10.20
CA LYS A 131 -19.33 10.89 10.03
C LYS A 131 -18.57 10.38 8.81
N PRO A 132 -17.93 9.21 8.89
CA PRO A 132 -17.26 8.62 7.73
C PRO A 132 -18.31 8.40 6.64
N ARG A 133 -18.19 9.17 5.55
CA ARG A 133 -19.02 8.98 4.36
C ARG A 133 -18.40 7.88 3.52
N ARG A 134 -19.19 6.90 3.12
CA ARG A 134 -18.79 5.93 2.09
C ARG A 134 -18.34 6.71 0.85
N LEU A 135 -17.27 6.26 0.21
CA LEU A 135 -16.80 6.83 -1.05
C LEU A 135 -17.94 6.85 -2.07
N SER A 136 -18.10 7.94 -2.80
CA SER A 136 -19.00 8.00 -3.95
C SER A 136 -18.58 7.00 -5.04
N MET A 137 -19.47 6.63 -5.95
CA MET A 137 -19.12 5.68 -7.04
C MET A 137 -17.93 6.16 -7.87
N SER A 138 -17.83 7.46 -8.16
CA SER A 138 -16.68 8.02 -8.88
C SER A 138 -15.38 7.92 -8.07
N GLN A 139 -15.44 8.09 -6.75
CA GLN A 139 -14.29 7.88 -5.87
C GLN A 139 -13.91 6.40 -5.78
N GLN A 140 -14.89 5.49 -5.73
CA GLN A 140 -14.65 4.04 -5.78
C GLN A 140 -13.98 3.64 -7.10
N SER A 141 -14.43 4.17 -8.24
CA SER A 141 -13.78 3.94 -9.53
C SER A 141 -12.35 4.47 -9.59
N ARG A 142 -12.08 5.66 -9.03
CA ARG A 142 -10.71 6.20 -8.92
C ARG A 142 -9.83 5.34 -8.01
N PHE A 143 -10.38 4.84 -6.91
CA PHE A 143 -9.68 3.91 -6.01
C PHE A 143 -9.29 2.62 -6.73
N ILE A 144 -10.23 2.01 -7.45
CA ILE A 144 -10.02 0.79 -8.24
C ILE A 144 -8.92 1.02 -9.27
N MET A 145 -9.04 2.08 -10.07
CA MET A 145 -8.04 2.44 -11.07
C MET A 145 -6.66 2.68 -10.47
N TYR A 146 -6.60 3.34 -9.30
CA TYR A 146 -5.33 3.51 -8.59
C TYR A 146 -4.74 2.17 -8.16
N CYS A 147 -5.51 1.28 -7.52
CA CYS A 147 -5.02 -0.03 -7.09
C CYS A 147 -4.56 -0.88 -8.28
N ASP A 148 -5.30 -0.87 -9.38
CA ASP A 148 -4.95 -1.59 -10.60
C ASP A 148 -3.65 -1.04 -11.20
N ASN A 149 -3.51 0.29 -11.29
CA ASN A 149 -2.30 0.94 -11.79
C ASN A 149 -1.07 0.66 -10.90
N GLU A 150 -1.22 0.71 -9.58
CA GLU A 150 -0.11 0.43 -8.66
C GLU A 150 0.31 -1.05 -8.72
N LEU A 151 -0.64 -1.99 -8.77
CA LEU A 151 -0.32 -3.40 -8.95
C LEU A 151 0.37 -3.67 -10.28
N MET A 152 -0.06 -3.00 -11.35
CA MET A 152 0.57 -3.11 -12.66
C MET A 152 1.99 -2.54 -12.64
N GLN A 153 2.21 -1.38 -12.01
CA GLN A 153 3.54 -0.79 -11.85
C GLN A 153 4.47 -1.70 -11.06
N ILE A 154 3.98 -2.24 -9.94
CA ILE A 154 4.73 -3.20 -9.11
C ILE A 154 5.10 -4.43 -9.93
N GLN A 155 4.15 -5.01 -10.67
CA GLN A 155 4.39 -6.17 -11.52
C GLN A 155 5.38 -5.86 -12.65
N ARG A 156 5.28 -4.69 -13.30
CA ARG A 156 6.21 -4.27 -14.36
C ARG A 156 7.63 -4.12 -13.83
N LYS A 157 7.81 -3.43 -12.70
CA LYS A 157 9.12 -3.28 -12.03
C LYS A 157 9.68 -4.63 -11.58
N PHE A 158 8.83 -5.53 -11.10
CA PHE A 158 9.21 -6.89 -10.75
C PHE A 158 9.70 -7.66 -11.98
N VAL A 159 8.96 -7.67 -13.08
CA VAL A 159 9.38 -8.34 -14.32
C VAL A 159 10.68 -7.74 -14.87
N GLN A 160 10.86 -6.42 -14.79
CA GLN A 160 12.10 -5.74 -15.16
C GLN A 160 13.30 -6.21 -14.33
N SER A 161 13.10 -6.43 -13.02
CA SER A 161 14.15 -6.96 -12.12
C SER A 161 14.56 -8.41 -12.44
N GLN A 162 13.75 -9.15 -13.19
CA GLN A 162 14.03 -10.56 -13.56
C GLN A 162 14.81 -10.71 -14.88
N GLY A 163 15.31 -9.62 -15.47
CA GLY A 163 16.26 -9.69 -16.58
C GLY A 163 15.87 -8.94 -17.85
N LEU A 164 14.76 -8.17 -17.85
CA LEU A 164 14.44 -7.31 -18.99
C LEU A 164 15.19 -5.97 -18.94
N ASN A 165 15.26 -5.31 -17.77
CA ASN A 165 15.92 -4.01 -17.61
C ASN A 165 16.29 -3.80 -16.13
N SER A 166 17.54 -4.11 -15.77
CA SER A 166 17.99 -4.05 -14.37
C SER A 166 18.02 -2.63 -13.79
N GLU A 167 18.09 -1.60 -14.64
CA GLU A 167 18.13 -0.19 -14.21
C GLU A 167 16.77 0.35 -13.76
N ASN A 168 15.68 -0.20 -14.30
CA ASN A 168 14.31 0.28 -14.01
C ASN A 168 13.52 -0.66 -13.07
N GLY A 169 14.10 -1.81 -12.74
CA GLY A 169 13.48 -2.81 -11.86
C GLY A 169 13.81 -2.62 -10.37
N TYR A 170 13.30 -3.52 -9.54
CA TYR A 170 13.70 -3.58 -8.13
C TYR A 170 15.11 -4.13 -7.96
N GLU A 171 15.97 -3.37 -7.27
CA GLU A 171 17.33 -3.81 -6.92
C GLU A 171 17.35 -4.95 -5.89
N SER A 172 16.35 -4.97 -5.00
CA SER A 172 16.22 -5.98 -3.95
C SER A 172 14.78 -6.19 -3.53
N LEU A 173 14.55 -7.17 -2.66
CA LEU A 173 13.22 -7.45 -2.10
C LEU A 173 12.68 -6.28 -1.25
N VAL A 174 13.54 -5.45 -0.66
CA VAL A 174 13.11 -4.40 0.29
C VAL A 174 12.27 -3.29 -0.39
N PRO A 175 12.71 -2.68 -1.52
CA PRO A 175 11.87 -1.77 -2.30
C PRO A 175 10.52 -2.38 -2.70
N LEU A 176 10.50 -3.63 -3.16
CA LEU A 176 9.25 -4.31 -3.52
C LEU A 176 8.30 -4.44 -2.31
N LEU A 177 8.81 -4.90 -1.17
CA LEU A 177 8.00 -5.01 0.05
C LEU A 177 7.48 -3.65 0.51
N LYS A 178 8.25 -2.58 0.31
CA LYS A 178 7.82 -1.21 0.63
C LYS A 178 6.65 -0.76 -0.25
N ASP A 179 6.72 -1.01 -1.56
CA ASP A 179 5.65 -0.63 -2.49
C ASP A 179 4.37 -1.43 -2.21
N LEU A 180 4.49 -2.75 -2.00
CA LEU A 180 3.36 -3.60 -1.59
C LEU A 180 2.77 -3.17 -0.24
N LYS A 181 3.61 -2.86 0.75
CA LYS A 181 3.18 -2.39 2.06
C LYS A 181 2.45 -1.05 1.97
N THR A 182 2.93 -0.13 1.15
CA THR A 182 2.29 1.18 0.92
C THR A 182 0.90 0.98 0.31
N LEU A 183 0.78 0.08 -0.65
CA LEU A 183 -0.52 -0.26 -1.25
C LEU A 183 -1.46 -0.94 -0.25
N VAL A 184 -0.97 -1.87 0.58
CA VAL A 184 -1.77 -2.51 1.64
C VAL A 184 -2.22 -1.49 2.68
N ASP A 185 -1.35 -0.57 3.10
CA ASP A 185 -1.67 0.54 4.01
C ASP A 185 -2.80 1.40 3.43
N PHE A 186 -2.69 1.78 2.16
CA PHE A 186 -3.72 2.54 1.46
C PHE A 186 -5.06 1.80 1.39
N ILE A 187 -5.05 0.52 0.98
CA ILE A 187 -6.25 -0.31 0.88
C ILE A 187 -6.89 -0.48 2.26
N TRP A 188 -6.09 -0.81 3.29
CA TRP A 188 -6.59 -1.02 4.64
C TRP A 188 -7.15 0.27 5.25
N TYR A 189 -6.49 1.41 5.01
CA TYR A 189 -6.99 2.70 5.45
C TYR A 189 -8.38 3.01 4.86
N SER A 190 -8.61 2.64 3.59
CA SER A 190 -9.93 2.79 2.97
C SER A 190 -11.04 1.94 3.62
N ILE A 191 -10.67 0.86 4.31
CA ILE A 191 -11.59 -0.02 5.03
C ILE A 191 -11.84 0.49 6.45
N ASP A 192 -10.79 0.65 7.26
CA ASP A 192 -10.94 0.89 8.70
C ASP A 192 -10.95 2.40 9.06
N ASN A 193 -10.39 3.27 8.22
CA ASN A 193 -10.20 4.72 8.46
C ASN A 193 -9.56 5.09 9.82
N SER A 194 -9.05 4.11 10.56
CA SER A 194 -8.59 4.29 11.95
C SER A 194 -7.17 4.82 11.98
N ASN A 195 -6.30 4.23 11.16
CA ASN A 195 -4.88 4.51 11.12
C ASN A 195 -4.33 4.21 9.71
N PRO A 196 -3.49 5.10 9.13
CA PRO A 196 -2.95 4.92 7.79
C PRO A 196 -1.89 3.81 7.71
N HIS A 197 -1.14 3.56 8.78
CA HIS A 197 -0.05 2.57 8.78
C HIS A 197 -0.47 1.27 9.42
N THR A 198 -0.44 0.14 8.71
CA THR A 198 -0.89 -1.15 9.26
C THR A 198 0.00 -1.73 10.37
N ASP A 199 1.16 -1.13 10.67
CA ASP A 199 2.08 -1.61 11.72
C ASP A 199 1.49 -1.59 13.14
N TYR A 200 0.46 -0.77 13.40
CA TYR A 200 -0.24 -0.81 14.70
C TYR A 200 -0.99 -2.14 14.91
N LEU A 201 -1.33 -2.86 13.85
CA LEU A 201 -2.00 -4.16 13.94
C LEU A 201 -1.13 -5.18 14.67
N LEU A 202 0.21 -5.04 14.56
CA LEU A 202 1.17 -5.88 15.26
C LEU A 202 1.27 -5.56 16.76
N LYS A 203 0.91 -4.34 17.17
CA LYS A 203 0.90 -3.92 18.59
C LYS A 203 -0.38 -4.35 19.31
N THR A 204 -1.39 -4.78 18.57
CA THR A 204 -2.68 -5.16 19.14
C THR A 204 -2.58 -6.57 19.73
N PRO A 205 -2.77 -6.76 21.05
CA PRO A 205 -2.70 -8.08 21.67
C PRO A 205 -3.80 -9.01 21.14
N ARG A 206 -3.52 -10.33 21.11
CA ARG A 206 -4.38 -11.42 20.61
C ARG A 206 -5.80 -11.42 21.19
N SER A 207 -6.02 -10.75 22.33
CA SER A 207 -7.28 -10.69 23.08
C SER A 207 -8.13 -9.46 22.79
N ASN A 208 -7.66 -8.48 22.02
CA ASN A 208 -8.54 -7.43 21.53
C ASN A 208 -9.28 -7.97 20.30
N GLU A 209 -10.19 -8.92 20.55
CA GLU A 209 -11.44 -8.92 19.83
C GLU A 209 -11.87 -7.46 19.74
N TYR A 210 -12.16 -6.98 18.54
CA TYR A 210 -13.07 -5.86 18.42
C TYR A 210 -14.33 -6.29 19.16
N ILE A 211 -14.43 -5.94 20.45
CA ILE A 211 -15.67 -5.94 21.19
C ILE A 211 -16.47 -4.92 20.39
N PRO A 212 -17.52 -5.35 19.65
CA PRO A 212 -18.51 -4.37 19.25
C PRO A 212 -18.92 -3.74 20.56
N SER A 213 -18.61 -2.45 20.74
CA SER A 213 -19.06 -1.65 21.87
C SER A 213 -20.42 -2.19 22.30
N SER A 214 -20.48 -2.67 23.56
CA SER A 214 -21.57 -3.36 24.23
C SER A 214 -22.93 -3.31 23.50
N PRO A 215 -23.72 -4.40 23.45
CA PRO A 215 -25.07 -4.40 22.87
C PRO A 215 -26.05 -3.36 23.48
N GLU A 216 -25.61 -2.53 24.43
CA GLU A 216 -26.37 -1.42 25.01
C GLU A 216 -26.18 -0.06 24.30
N ASP A 217 -25.20 0.13 23.41
CA ASP A 217 -25.00 1.39 22.66
C ASP A 217 -25.80 1.44 21.33
N ASN A 218 -27.06 0.99 21.36
CA ASN A 218 -27.95 0.93 20.20
C ASN A 218 -28.41 2.29 19.63
N ASN A 219 -27.91 3.42 20.16
CA ASN A 219 -28.36 4.75 19.74
C ASN A 219 -27.32 5.60 18.98
N ASN A 220 -26.08 5.14 18.82
CA ASN A 220 -25.08 5.86 18.03
C ASN A 220 -24.93 5.25 16.63
N ASN A 221 -25.74 5.75 15.70
CA ASN A 221 -25.76 5.45 14.26
C ASN A 221 -24.44 5.75 13.49
N SER A 222 -23.30 5.95 14.18
CA SER A 222 -22.00 6.23 13.57
C SER A 222 -21.13 4.99 13.31
N ALA A 223 -21.50 3.81 13.83
CA ALA A 223 -20.75 2.55 13.64
C ALA A 223 -21.23 1.67 12.46
N LYS A 224 -22.10 2.16 11.57
CA LYS A 224 -22.89 1.30 10.64
C LYS A 224 -22.78 1.63 9.15
N ILE A 225 -21.81 2.43 8.70
CA ILE A 225 -21.61 2.62 7.26
C ILE A 225 -20.45 1.75 6.81
N SER A 226 -20.80 0.70 6.05
CA SER A 226 -19.80 -0.12 5.38
C SER A 226 -19.02 0.75 4.39
N THR A 227 -17.71 0.78 4.59
CA THR A 227 -16.71 1.33 3.67
C THR A 227 -16.27 0.28 2.64
N TYR A 228 -16.78 -0.95 2.76
CA TYR A 228 -16.44 -2.06 1.91
C TYR A 228 -17.17 -2.00 0.56
N PHE A 229 -16.43 -2.20 -0.53
CA PHE A 229 -16.91 -2.28 -1.90
C PHE A 229 -16.07 -3.22 -2.79
N GLY A 230 -15.24 -4.10 -2.22
CA GLY A 230 -14.45 -5.10 -2.97
C GLY A 230 -12.94 -5.09 -2.68
N GLN A 231 -12.49 -4.33 -1.69
CA GLN A 231 -11.08 -4.19 -1.34
C GLN A 231 -10.39 -5.51 -0.97
N THR A 232 -11.14 -6.49 -0.43
CA THR A 232 -10.59 -7.80 -0.05
C THR A 232 -9.95 -8.52 -1.23
N SER A 233 -10.49 -8.39 -2.44
CA SER A 233 -9.93 -9.05 -3.63
C SER A 233 -8.50 -8.57 -3.93
N TYR A 234 -8.19 -7.30 -3.68
CA TYR A 234 -6.84 -6.76 -3.82
C TYR A 234 -5.89 -7.28 -2.75
N LEU A 235 -6.34 -7.36 -1.49
CA LEU A 235 -5.53 -7.90 -0.40
C LEU A 235 -5.19 -9.38 -0.63
N ILE A 236 -6.16 -10.17 -1.11
CA ILE A 236 -5.93 -11.57 -1.49
C ILE A 236 -4.93 -11.67 -2.64
N LYS A 237 -5.08 -10.85 -3.68
CA LYS A 237 -4.13 -10.82 -4.80
C LYS A 237 -2.72 -10.49 -4.34
N ILE A 238 -2.56 -9.48 -3.50
CA ILE A 238 -1.26 -9.10 -2.93
C ILE A 238 -0.67 -10.26 -2.12
N ALA A 239 -1.47 -10.98 -1.34
CA ALA A 239 -1.01 -12.13 -0.56
C ALA A 239 -0.54 -13.30 -1.44
N ASP A 240 -1.23 -13.55 -2.56
CA ASP A 240 -0.87 -14.58 -3.56
C ASP A 240 0.45 -14.19 -4.27
N ASP A 241 0.49 -12.99 -4.84
CA ASP A 241 1.63 -12.45 -5.59
C ASP A 241 2.90 -12.31 -4.73
N LEU A 242 2.74 -11.97 -3.44
CA LEU A 242 3.86 -11.80 -2.50
C LEU A 242 4.73 -13.07 -2.40
N LEU A 243 4.11 -14.24 -2.30
CA LEU A 243 4.85 -15.50 -2.21
C LEU A 243 5.69 -15.74 -3.46
N ASP A 244 5.07 -15.56 -4.63
CA ASP A 244 5.74 -15.74 -5.92
C ASP A 244 6.88 -14.74 -6.10
N TYR A 245 6.71 -13.50 -5.61
CA TYR A 245 7.78 -12.52 -5.67
C TYR A 245 8.95 -12.87 -4.74
N ILE A 246 8.68 -13.25 -3.49
CA ILE A 246 9.72 -13.62 -2.51
C ILE A 246 10.62 -14.73 -3.07
N GLU A 247 10.04 -15.74 -3.72
CA GLU A 247 10.78 -16.89 -4.29
C GLU A 247 11.77 -16.48 -5.39
N LYS A 248 11.62 -15.30 -6.01
CA LYS A 248 12.48 -14.82 -7.09
C LYS A 248 13.62 -13.90 -6.65
N PHE A 249 13.64 -13.48 -5.38
CA PHE A 249 14.75 -12.68 -4.85
C PHE A 249 15.68 -13.53 -4.00
N LYS A 250 16.99 -13.30 -4.14
CA LYS A 250 17.97 -13.86 -3.20
C LYS A 250 17.92 -13.06 -1.91
N ILE A 251 17.67 -13.74 -0.79
CA ILE A 251 17.67 -13.11 0.53
C ILE A 251 19.10 -13.13 1.06
N SER A 252 19.69 -11.96 1.27
CA SER A 252 21.09 -11.83 1.70
C SER A 252 21.24 -11.28 3.12
N ASN A 253 20.17 -10.74 3.71
CA ASN A 253 20.22 -10.06 5.00
C ASN A 253 19.05 -10.48 5.89
N ASP A 254 19.32 -10.72 7.17
CA ASP A 254 18.32 -10.96 8.22
C ASP A 254 17.23 -9.89 8.27
N ASP A 255 17.58 -8.62 7.99
CA ASP A 255 16.60 -7.52 7.94
C ASP A 255 15.50 -7.76 6.90
N GLN A 256 15.83 -8.40 5.76
CA GLN A 256 14.85 -8.75 4.73
C GLN A 256 13.88 -9.81 5.25
N VAL A 257 14.39 -10.81 5.97
CA VAL A 257 13.59 -11.89 6.56
C VAL A 257 12.61 -11.32 7.59
N VAL A 258 13.08 -10.44 8.47
CA VAL A 258 12.25 -9.76 9.46
C VAL A 258 11.14 -8.95 8.78
N LYS A 259 11.44 -8.25 7.68
CA LYS A 259 10.44 -7.49 6.91
C LYS A 259 9.39 -8.38 6.26
N ILE A 260 9.77 -9.55 5.71
CA ILE A 260 8.83 -10.54 5.18
C ILE A 260 7.87 -10.98 6.28
N PHE A 261 8.39 -11.39 7.45
CA PHE A 261 7.53 -11.84 8.54
C PHE A 261 6.61 -10.76 9.07
N LYS A 262 7.11 -9.53 9.25
CA LYS A 262 6.26 -8.39 9.63
C LYS A 262 5.12 -8.20 8.65
N PHE A 263 5.40 -8.26 7.34
CA PHE A 263 4.38 -8.09 6.32
C PHE A 263 3.35 -9.23 6.33
N LEU A 264 3.78 -10.49 6.46
CA LEU A 264 2.89 -11.63 6.58
C LEU A 264 2.01 -11.57 7.85
N PHE A 265 2.56 -11.15 8.98
CA PHE A 265 1.78 -10.97 10.21
C PHE A 265 0.76 -9.85 10.10
N ILE A 266 1.09 -8.77 9.38
CA ILE A 266 0.13 -7.71 9.07
C ILE A 266 -1.02 -8.27 8.24
N LEU A 267 -0.72 -9.03 7.18
CA LEU A 267 -1.74 -9.65 6.34
C LEU A 267 -2.62 -10.62 7.15
N ASP A 268 -2.03 -11.46 8.00
CA ASP A 268 -2.78 -12.36 8.90
C ASP A 268 -3.76 -11.57 9.80
N LYS A 269 -3.31 -10.46 10.39
CA LYS A 269 -4.15 -9.58 11.21
C LYS A 269 -5.25 -8.88 10.43
N ILE A 270 -5.00 -8.51 9.18
CA ILE A 270 -6.02 -7.94 8.29
C ILE A 270 -7.07 -9.01 7.96
N PHE A 271 -6.63 -10.20 7.56
CA PHE A 271 -7.54 -11.25 7.13
C PHE A 271 -8.40 -11.81 8.27
N ILE A 272 -7.86 -11.99 9.48
CA ILE A 272 -8.67 -12.42 10.62
C ILE A 272 -9.79 -11.42 10.94
N ARG A 273 -9.52 -10.11 10.82
CA ARG A 273 -10.55 -9.07 10.99
C ARG A 273 -11.61 -9.14 9.90
N LEU A 274 -11.21 -9.40 8.65
CA LEU A 274 -12.13 -9.57 7.53
C LEU A 274 -13.01 -10.84 7.66
N LEU A 275 -12.43 -11.96 8.10
CA LEU A 275 -13.15 -13.21 8.34
C LEU A 275 -14.15 -13.09 9.50
N ASN A 276 -13.77 -12.40 10.58
CA ASN A 276 -14.63 -12.20 11.74
C ASN A 276 -15.69 -11.11 11.54
N GLY A 277 -15.55 -10.27 10.50
CA GLY A 277 -16.43 -9.13 10.27
C GLY A 277 -16.21 -7.99 11.24
N GLN A 278 -14.98 -7.84 11.72
CA GLN A 278 -14.55 -6.78 12.64
C GLN A 278 -14.19 -5.48 11.92
N ILE A 279 -14.67 -5.29 10.69
CA ILE A 279 -14.49 -4.06 9.90
C ILE A 279 -15.73 -3.15 10.01
N PRO A 280 -15.58 -1.84 9.75
CA PRO A 280 -16.71 -0.91 9.78
C PRO A 280 -17.89 -1.40 8.94
N GLY A 281 -19.09 -1.36 9.52
CA GLY A 281 -20.30 -1.90 8.90
C GLY A 281 -20.50 -3.42 9.08
N GLY A 282 -19.62 -4.10 9.82
CA GLY A 282 -19.77 -5.51 10.17
C GLY A 282 -19.68 -6.46 8.97
N HIS A 283 -19.08 -6.01 7.88
CA HIS A 283 -19.00 -6.79 6.65
C HIS A 283 -18.02 -7.95 6.83
N LYS A 284 -18.46 -9.16 6.49
CA LYS A 284 -17.64 -10.37 6.53
C LYS A 284 -17.17 -10.74 5.14
N MET A 285 -15.94 -11.22 5.05
CA MET A 285 -15.38 -11.82 3.85
C MET A 285 -16.31 -12.90 3.27
N ASN A 286 -16.48 -12.90 1.95
CA ASN A 286 -17.29 -13.90 1.25
C ASN A 286 -16.67 -15.29 1.37
N LEU A 287 -17.50 -16.34 1.33
CA LEU A 287 -17.05 -17.74 1.43
C LEU A 287 -16.06 -18.10 0.31
N THR A 288 -16.31 -17.67 -0.93
CA THR A 288 -15.40 -17.91 -2.06
C THR A 288 -14.01 -17.29 -1.81
N ASP A 289 -14.00 -16.06 -1.32
CA ASP A 289 -12.76 -15.36 -0.99
C ASP A 289 -12.06 -16.03 0.20
N ALA A 290 -12.80 -16.49 1.21
CA ALA A 290 -12.29 -17.23 2.36
C ALA A 290 -11.60 -18.54 1.96
N VAL A 291 -12.21 -19.32 1.05
CA VAL A 291 -11.60 -20.56 0.52
C VAL A 291 -10.32 -20.25 -0.25
N ARG A 292 -10.34 -19.21 -1.09
CA ARG A 292 -9.15 -18.79 -1.85
C ARG A 292 -8.01 -18.37 -0.92
N LEU A 293 -8.32 -17.55 0.09
CA LEU A 293 -7.36 -17.13 1.10
C LEU A 293 -6.79 -18.31 1.88
N CYS A 294 -7.62 -19.29 2.26
CA CYS A 294 -7.17 -20.49 2.96
C CYS A 294 -6.12 -21.24 2.13
N GLY A 295 -6.36 -21.45 0.84
CA GLY A 295 -5.40 -22.10 -0.06
C GLY A 295 -4.09 -21.31 -0.20
N ILE A 296 -4.14 -19.98 -0.22
CA ILE A 296 -2.95 -19.12 -0.27
C ILE A 296 -2.17 -19.20 1.06
N ALA A 297 -2.87 -19.17 2.19
CA ALA A 297 -2.28 -19.25 3.52
C ALA A 297 -1.58 -20.59 3.76
N GLU A 298 -2.22 -21.70 3.40
CA GLU A 298 -1.62 -23.05 3.47
C GLU A 298 -0.39 -23.16 2.57
N ARG A 299 -0.49 -22.70 1.31
CA ARG A 299 0.63 -22.70 0.37
C ARG A 299 1.80 -21.88 0.91
N THR A 300 1.55 -20.69 1.44
CA THR A 300 2.58 -19.81 1.99
C THR A 300 3.27 -20.47 3.18
N ARG A 301 2.49 -21.08 4.09
CA ARG A 301 3.01 -21.76 5.29
C ARG A 301 3.88 -22.97 4.95
N MET A 302 3.59 -23.65 3.83
CA MET A 302 4.37 -24.79 3.35
C MET A 302 5.61 -24.37 2.55
N LYS A 303 5.46 -23.45 1.59
CA LYS A 303 6.52 -23.10 0.65
C LYS A 303 7.60 -22.21 1.25
N LEU A 304 7.21 -21.22 2.08
CA LEU A 304 8.16 -20.25 2.61
C LEU A 304 9.28 -20.88 3.45
N PRO A 305 9.02 -21.83 4.37
CA PRO A 305 10.10 -22.53 5.08
C PRO A 305 11.05 -23.28 4.14
N ILE A 306 10.53 -23.99 3.14
CA ILE A 306 11.34 -24.72 2.15
C ILE A 306 12.24 -23.74 1.38
N PHE A 307 11.70 -22.59 1.01
CA PHE A 307 12.46 -21.53 0.37
C PHE A 307 13.56 -20.98 1.28
N PHE A 308 13.29 -20.70 2.55
CA PHE A 308 14.29 -20.24 3.52
C PHE A 308 15.39 -21.28 3.77
N GLU A 309 15.04 -22.57 3.84
CA GLU A 309 16.01 -23.66 3.91
C GLU A 309 16.92 -23.68 2.66
N SER A 310 16.35 -23.46 1.47
CA SER A 310 17.14 -23.37 0.22
C SER A 310 18.14 -22.20 0.20
N GLN A 311 17.84 -21.14 0.95
CA GLN A 311 18.71 -19.96 1.09
C GLN A 311 19.64 -20.06 2.32
N ASN A 312 19.69 -21.19 3.03
CA ASN A 312 20.42 -21.40 4.28
C ASN A 312 20.06 -20.41 5.41
N ILE A 313 18.79 -19.99 5.46
CA ILE A 313 18.27 -19.12 6.52
C ILE A 313 17.73 -19.99 7.65
N HIS A 314 18.26 -19.80 8.85
CA HIS A 314 17.91 -20.58 10.04
C HIS A 314 17.60 -19.66 11.23
N GLY A 315 16.94 -20.20 12.26
CA GLY A 315 16.67 -19.47 13.51
C GLY A 315 15.27 -18.86 13.62
N TYR A 316 14.48 -18.85 12.55
CA TYR A 316 13.13 -18.25 12.52
C TYR A 316 12.00 -19.28 12.72
N HIS A 317 12.24 -20.36 13.44
CA HIS A 317 11.26 -21.45 13.61
C HIS A 317 9.95 -20.97 14.26
N TYR A 318 10.05 -20.03 15.20
CA TYR A 318 8.89 -19.44 15.84
C TYR A 318 8.06 -18.65 14.84
N GLU A 319 8.68 -17.76 14.08
CA GLU A 319 8.00 -16.90 13.10
C GLU A 319 7.36 -17.75 11.99
N VAL A 320 8.08 -18.75 11.48
CA VAL A 320 7.55 -19.71 10.50
C VAL A 320 6.30 -20.42 11.03
N SER A 321 6.31 -20.84 12.30
CA SER A 321 5.15 -21.52 12.90
C SER A 321 3.91 -20.61 12.99
N LYS A 322 4.12 -19.29 13.03
CA LYS A 322 3.09 -18.26 13.18
C LYS A 322 2.56 -17.68 11.87
N ILE A 323 3.11 -18.05 10.72
CA ILE A 323 2.61 -17.59 9.41
C ILE A 323 1.16 -18.02 9.24
N TYR A 324 0.26 -17.04 9.08
CA TYR A 324 -1.18 -17.24 8.90
C TYR A 324 -1.84 -18.17 9.94
N GLU A 325 -1.28 -18.28 11.14
CA GLU A 325 -1.82 -19.16 12.19
C GLU A 325 -3.28 -18.81 12.48
N GLU A 326 -3.57 -17.53 12.68
CA GLU A 326 -4.91 -17.07 13.08
C GLU A 326 -5.92 -17.20 11.93
N THR A 327 -5.50 -16.86 10.71
CA THR A 327 -6.32 -17.04 9.51
C THR A 327 -6.67 -18.52 9.30
N LEU A 328 -5.70 -19.43 9.40
CA LEU A 328 -5.92 -20.86 9.18
C LEU A 328 -6.77 -21.51 10.28
N ASP A 329 -6.55 -21.15 11.55
CA ASP A 329 -7.39 -21.59 12.67
C ASP A 329 -8.87 -21.22 12.42
N LYS A 330 -9.11 -20.09 11.75
CA LYS A 330 -10.47 -19.65 11.43
C LYS A 330 -11.05 -20.31 10.19
N CYS A 331 -10.24 -20.60 9.17
CA CYS A 331 -10.69 -21.28 7.96
C CYS A 331 -11.01 -22.77 8.17
N GLY A 332 -10.38 -23.41 9.17
CA GLY A 332 -10.59 -24.83 9.48
C GLY A 332 -11.84 -25.16 10.31
N ASN A 333 -12.60 -24.15 10.75
CA ASN A 333 -13.84 -24.28 11.55
C ASN A 333 -15.08 -23.94 10.74
#